data_AF-C7NB65-F1
#
_entry.id   AF-C7NB65-F1
#
_cell.length_a   1.000
_cell.length_b   1.000
_cell.length_c   1.000
_cell.angle_alpha   90.00
_cell.angle_beta   90.00
_cell.angle_gamma   90.00
#
_symmetry.space_group_name_H-M   'P 1'
#
loop_
_entity.id
_entity.type
_entity.pdbx_description
1 polymer ?
#
loop_
_entity_poly.entity_id
_entity_poly.type
_entity_poly.pdbx_seq_one_letter_code
_entity_poly.pdbx_strand_id
1 'polypeptide(L)'
;MKKFLLLMTFFTSMVAYARAGEVGTKTFENVTGYCENGKVTSIKEDPNTENYLAYVRVTYPLCKINGLRYRNIKFSYRTRDDGKFVAKQVKNINLGGYDIEINYDTRTIYVRH
;
A
#
# COMPACT_ATOMS: atom_id res chain seq x y z
N MET A 1 4.03 -3.11 -42.88
CA MET A 1 4.61 -3.24 -41.51
C MET A 1 3.62 -2.79 -40.43
N LYS A 2 2.35 -3.24 -40.46
CA LYS A 2 1.31 -2.81 -39.49
C LYS A 2 1.05 -3.86 -38.38
N LYS A 3 1.51 -5.10 -38.60
CA LYS A 3 1.32 -6.23 -37.67
C LYS A 3 2.31 -6.24 -36.50
N PHE A 4 3.49 -5.62 -36.65
CA PHE A 4 4.51 -5.55 -35.59
C PHE A 4 4.16 -4.55 -34.48
N LEU A 5 3.43 -3.47 -34.80
CA LEU A 5 3.04 -2.48 -33.79
C LEU A 5 1.99 -3.03 -32.81
N LEU A 6 1.10 -3.90 -33.29
CA LEU A 6 0.06 -4.57 -32.49
C LEU A 6 0.64 -5.64 -31.53
N LEU A 7 1.78 -6.24 -31.86
CA LEU A 7 2.46 -7.17 -30.94
C LEU A 7 3.16 -6.41 -29.80
N MET A 8 3.70 -5.22 -30.07
CA MET A 8 4.38 -4.40 -29.05
C MET A 8 3.41 -3.77 -28.04
N THR A 9 2.17 -3.47 -28.43
CA THR A 9 1.15 -2.99 -27.48
C THR A 9 0.57 -4.10 -26.60
N PHE A 10 0.74 -5.37 -26.96
CA PHE A 10 0.28 -6.48 -26.12
C PHE A 10 1.20 -6.70 -24.91
N PHE A 11 2.51 -6.46 -25.04
CA PHE A 11 3.48 -6.60 -23.95
C PHE A 11 3.45 -5.45 -22.94
N THR A 12 3.05 -4.23 -23.33
CA THR A 12 2.95 -3.09 -22.41
C THR A 12 1.70 -3.13 -21.51
N SER A 13 0.77 -4.05 -21.77
CA SER A 13 -0.48 -4.18 -21.01
C SER A 13 -0.51 -5.37 -20.04
N MET A 14 0.60 -6.12 -19.90
CA MET A 14 0.72 -7.16 -18.86
C MET A 14 0.83 -6.51 -17.47
N VAL A 15 -0.28 -5.95 -17.02
CA VAL A 15 -0.46 -5.48 -15.66
C VAL A 15 -0.76 -6.70 -14.82
N ALA A 16 0.29 -7.28 -14.25
CA ALA A 16 0.15 -8.41 -13.34
C ALA A 16 -0.52 -7.92 -12.05
N TYR A 17 -1.59 -8.60 -11.65
CA TYR A 17 -2.08 -8.50 -10.28
C TYR A 17 -1.11 -9.27 -9.38
N ALA A 18 -0.94 -8.81 -8.13
CA ALA A 18 -0.27 -9.64 -7.13
C ALA A 18 -0.96 -11.01 -7.11
N ARG A 19 -0.18 -12.08 -7.31
CA ARG A 19 -0.71 -13.40 -7.62
C ARG A 19 -1.66 -13.85 -6.50
N ALA A 20 -2.87 -14.26 -6.88
CA ALA A 20 -3.75 -14.96 -5.95
C ALA A 20 -3.05 -16.27 -5.55
N GLY A 21 -2.57 -16.36 -4.31
CA GLY A 21 -1.82 -17.51 -3.80
C GLY A 21 -0.51 -17.18 -3.08
N GLU A 22 -0.07 -15.92 -3.06
CA GLU A 22 0.99 -15.53 -2.13
C GLU A 22 0.47 -15.62 -0.69
N VAL A 23 1.26 -16.24 0.19
CA VAL A 23 0.94 -16.49 1.61
C VAL A 23 2.08 -15.98 2.49
N GLY A 24 1.77 -15.72 3.75
CA GLY A 24 2.74 -15.23 4.72
C GLY A 24 3.13 -13.77 4.50
N THR A 25 4.30 -13.42 5.03
CA THR A 25 4.83 -12.06 5.02
C THR A 25 5.99 -11.95 4.04
N LYS A 26 6.00 -10.90 3.21
CA LYS A 26 7.15 -10.54 2.37
C LYS A 26 7.55 -9.09 2.56
N THR A 27 8.85 -8.85 2.46
CA THR A 27 9.44 -7.53 2.56
C THR A 27 9.92 -7.04 1.21
N PHE A 28 9.77 -5.75 0.97
CA PHE A 28 10.22 -5.08 -0.25
C PHE A 28 10.96 -3.81 0.15
N GLU A 29 12.10 -3.55 -0.49
CA GLU A 29 12.92 -2.38 -0.24
C GLU A 29 12.75 -1.36 -1.36
N ASN A 30 12.81 -0.08 -1.01
CA ASN A 30 12.79 1.06 -1.92
C ASN A 30 11.73 0.92 -3.03
N VAL A 31 10.48 0.69 -2.63
CA VAL A 31 9.42 0.40 -3.59
C VAL A 31 9.06 1.63 -4.40
N THR A 32 8.54 1.41 -5.60
CA THR A 32 7.85 2.42 -6.39
C THR A 32 6.37 2.12 -6.37
N GLY A 33 5.52 3.12 -6.19
CA GLY A 33 4.10 2.85 -6.15
C GLY A 33 3.26 3.92 -5.49
N TYR A 34 1.97 3.64 -5.42
CA TYR A 34 0.99 4.51 -4.79
C TYR A 34 -0.26 3.71 -4.38
N CYS A 35 -1.03 4.27 -3.45
CA CYS A 35 -2.38 3.83 -3.14
C CYS A 35 -3.35 4.99 -3.27
N GLU A 36 -4.54 4.72 -3.82
CA GLU A 36 -5.55 5.75 -4.11
C GLU A 36 -6.89 5.43 -3.45
N ASN A 37 -7.62 6.48 -3.11
CA ASN A 37 -9.00 6.41 -2.60
C ASN A 37 -9.15 5.57 -1.34
N GLY A 38 -8.19 5.69 -0.42
CA GLY A 38 -8.21 5.04 0.88
C GLY A 38 -9.40 5.46 1.73
N LYS A 39 -10.01 4.49 2.39
CA LYS A 39 -11.03 4.70 3.43
C LYS A 39 -10.42 4.37 4.78
N VAL A 40 -10.40 5.35 5.69
CA VAL A 40 -9.99 5.12 7.08
C VAL A 40 -11.01 4.18 7.73
N THR A 41 -10.53 3.08 8.30
CA THR A 41 -11.36 2.06 8.93
C THR A 41 -11.21 2.01 10.45
N SER A 42 -10.09 2.49 10.98
CA SER A 42 -9.86 2.60 12.42
C SER A 42 -8.77 3.61 12.71
N ILE A 43 -8.92 4.32 13.83
CA ILE A 43 -7.86 5.09 14.46
C ILE A 43 -7.75 4.55 15.88
N LYS A 44 -6.55 4.16 16.30
CA LYS A 44 -6.26 3.76 17.68
C LYS A 44 -5.13 4.62 18.20
N GLU A 45 -5.35 5.28 19.31
CA GLU A 45 -4.39 6.16 19.95
C GLU A 45 -3.97 5.51 21.26
N ASP A 46 -2.67 5.52 21.53
CA ASP A 46 -2.09 5.16 22.82
C ASP A 46 -1.56 6.45 23.46
N PRO A 47 -2.37 7.11 24.31
CA PRO A 47 -1.97 8.35 24.96
C PRO A 47 -0.96 8.13 26.10
N ASN A 48 -0.70 6.87 26.50
CA ASN A 48 0.10 6.56 27.69
C ASN A 48 1.55 6.20 27.37
N THR A 49 1.92 6.08 26.08
CA THR A 49 3.34 6.02 25.69
C THR A 49 4.00 7.38 25.88
N GLU A 50 5.19 7.42 26.50
CA GLU A 50 6.03 8.64 26.67
C GLU A 50 6.19 9.46 25.38
N ASN A 51 6.02 8.82 24.22
CA ASN A 51 5.92 9.46 22.92
C ASN A 51 4.58 9.03 22.31
N TYR A 52 3.59 9.91 22.32
CA TYR A 52 2.25 9.69 21.74
C TYR A 52 2.32 8.82 20.49
N LEU A 53 1.50 7.77 20.45
CA LEU A 53 1.52 6.82 19.35
C LEU A 53 0.11 6.58 18.84
N ALA A 54 -0.10 6.80 17.54
CA ALA A 54 -1.35 6.48 16.88
C ALA A 54 -1.15 5.48 15.73
N TYR A 55 -2.16 4.63 15.58
CA TYR A 55 -2.28 3.66 14.51
C TYR A 55 -3.52 4.00 13.67
N VAL A 56 -3.29 4.45 12.44
CA VAL A 56 -4.35 4.73 11.47
C VAL A 56 -4.42 3.59 10.47
N ARG A 57 -5.52 2.85 10.49
CA ARG A 57 -5.78 1.77 9.54
C ARG A 57 -6.63 2.30 8.39
N VAL A 58 -6.15 2.07 7.18
CA VAL A 58 -6.80 2.48 5.93
C VAL A 58 -7.01 1.25 5.07
N THR A 59 -8.15 1.16 4.40
CA THR A 59 -8.36 0.17 3.34
C THR A 59 -8.37 0.87 2.00
N TYR A 60 -7.49 0.45 1.11
CA TYR A 60 -7.41 0.96 -0.26
C TYR A 60 -8.11 -0.01 -1.22
N PRO A 61 -8.97 0.50 -2.11
CA PRO A 61 -9.53 -0.31 -3.18
C PRO A 61 -8.44 -0.78 -4.15
N LEU A 62 -7.38 0.02 -4.33
CA LEU A 62 -6.25 -0.30 -5.18
C LEU A 62 -4.95 0.37 -4.68
N CYS A 63 -3.91 -0.45 -4.55
CA CYS A 63 -2.52 0.00 -4.54
C CYS A 63 -1.78 -0.56 -5.78
N LYS A 64 -0.85 0.21 -6.31
CA LYS A 64 0.15 -0.24 -7.29
C LYS A 64 1.51 -0.21 -6.63
N ILE A 65 2.20 -1.34 -6.56
CA ILE A 65 3.52 -1.46 -5.93
C ILE A 65 4.41 -2.27 -6.87
N ASN A 66 5.52 -1.69 -7.30
CA ASN A 66 6.47 -2.26 -8.26
C ASN A 66 5.76 -2.83 -9.51
N GLY A 67 4.79 -2.07 -10.05
CA GLY A 67 3.99 -2.45 -11.21
C GLY A 67 2.85 -3.43 -10.93
N LEU A 68 2.80 -4.07 -9.75
CA LEU A 68 1.76 -5.01 -9.35
C LEU A 68 0.55 -4.32 -8.75
N ARG A 69 -0.65 -4.81 -9.08
CA ARG A 69 -1.93 -4.30 -8.53
C ARG A 69 -2.39 -5.12 -7.33
N TYR A 70 -2.63 -4.45 -6.21
CA TYR A 70 -3.19 -4.99 -4.98
C TYR A 70 -4.56 -4.38 -4.74
N ARG A 71 -5.62 -5.18 -4.81
CA ARG A 71 -7.01 -4.72 -4.56
C ARG A 71 -7.40 -4.91 -3.11
N ASN A 72 -8.27 -4.08 -2.55
CA ASN A 72 -8.83 -4.26 -1.20
C ASN A 72 -7.74 -4.64 -0.17
N ILE A 73 -6.70 -3.82 -0.10
CA ILE A 73 -5.54 -4.03 0.75
C ILE A 73 -5.54 -3.01 1.87
N LYS A 74 -5.20 -3.46 3.07
CA LYS A 74 -5.10 -2.61 4.25
C LYS A 74 -3.72 -1.98 4.29
N PHE A 75 -3.64 -0.81 4.90
CA PHE A 75 -2.41 -0.14 5.23
C PHE A 75 -2.47 0.26 6.70
N SER A 76 -1.41 -0.03 7.43
CA SER A 76 -1.29 0.34 8.84
C SER A 76 -0.26 1.44 8.99
N TYR A 77 -0.72 2.68 9.13
CA TYR A 77 0.15 3.82 9.45
C TYR A 77 0.42 3.85 10.93
N ARG A 78 1.70 3.87 11.29
CA ARG A 78 2.18 4.19 12.62
C ARG A 78 2.66 5.63 12.60
N THR A 79 2.13 6.47 13.47
CA THR A 79 2.50 7.89 13.53
C THR A 79 2.65 8.38 14.97
N ARG A 80 3.46 9.41 15.15
CA ARG A 80 3.57 10.18 16.40
C ARG A 80 2.76 11.49 16.36
N ASP A 81 2.13 11.79 15.23
CA ASP A 81 1.20 12.91 15.07
C ASP A 81 -0.23 12.47 15.41
N ASP A 82 -1.10 13.43 15.70
CA ASP A 82 -2.53 13.21 15.94
C ASP A 82 -3.16 12.28 14.87
N GLY A 83 -3.72 11.16 15.31
CA GLY A 83 -4.25 10.14 14.42
C GLY A 83 -5.37 10.65 13.51
N LYS A 84 -6.19 11.60 13.97
CA LYS A 84 -7.27 12.21 13.19
C LYS A 84 -6.74 13.16 12.13
N PHE A 85 -5.67 13.89 12.42
CA PHE A 85 -4.96 14.71 11.45
C PHE A 85 -4.38 13.84 10.33
N VAL A 86 -3.64 12.78 10.67
CA VAL A 86 -3.06 11.86 9.68
C VAL A 86 -4.16 11.17 8.85
N ALA A 87 -5.27 10.76 9.48
CA ALA A 87 -6.41 10.17 8.80
C ALA A 87 -6.98 11.03 7.65
N LYS A 88 -6.86 12.36 7.72
CA LYS A 88 -7.30 13.26 6.65
C LYS A 88 -6.33 13.30 5.46
N GLN A 89 -5.07 12.96 5.67
CA GLN A 89 -3.99 13.05 4.68
C GLN A 89 -3.78 11.75 3.90
N VAL A 90 -4.02 10.60 4.53
CA VAL A 90 -3.73 9.27 3.98
C VAL A 90 -4.75 8.77 2.95
N LYS A 91 -5.59 9.65 2.38
CA LYS A 91 -6.55 9.23 1.33
C LYS A 91 -5.84 8.75 0.06
N ASN A 92 -4.74 9.40 -0.30
CA ASN A 92 -3.87 9.00 -1.40
C ASN A 92 -2.42 9.07 -0.91
N ILE A 93 -1.64 8.05 -1.20
CA ILE A 93 -0.25 7.99 -0.73
C ILE A 93 0.70 7.58 -1.85
N ASN A 94 1.87 8.18 -1.84
CA ASN A 94 3.01 7.78 -2.66
C ASN A 94 3.90 6.86 -1.81
N LEU A 95 4.25 5.69 -2.36
CA LEU A 95 5.12 4.71 -1.73
C LEU A 95 6.55 4.73 -2.29
N GLY A 96 6.85 5.65 -3.21
CA GLY A 96 8.19 5.84 -3.75
C GLY A 96 9.23 6.03 -2.65
N GLY A 97 10.23 5.16 -2.61
CA GLY A 97 11.34 5.24 -1.65
C GLY A 97 11.08 4.55 -0.31
N TYR A 98 9.90 3.97 -0.10
CA TYR A 98 9.58 3.30 1.16
C TYR A 98 10.04 1.85 1.16
N ASP A 99 10.56 1.40 2.29
CA ASP A 99 10.66 -0.02 2.61
C ASP A 99 9.33 -0.47 3.21
N ILE A 100 8.79 -1.57 2.70
CA ILE A 100 7.49 -2.07 3.14
C ILE A 100 7.53 -3.56 3.46
N GLU A 101 6.55 -3.96 4.25
CA GLU A 101 6.17 -5.34 4.46
C GLU A 101 4.74 -5.53 3.98
N ILE A 102 4.48 -6.61 3.25
CA ILE A 102 3.13 -7.05 2.89
C ILE A 102 2.88 -8.39 3.55
N ASN A 103 1.92 -8.41 4.47
CA ASN A 103 1.34 -9.65 4.98
C ASN A 103 0.18 -10.05 4.07
N TYR A 104 0.34 -11.13 3.30
CA TYR A 104 -0.62 -11.56 2.30
C TYR A 104 -1.84 -12.26 2.89
N ASP A 105 -1.68 -12.92 4.04
CA ASP A 105 -2.77 -13.60 4.74
C ASP A 105 -3.82 -12.60 5.24
N THR A 106 -3.36 -11.50 5.83
CA THR A 106 -4.22 -10.42 6.36
C THR A 106 -4.50 -9.31 5.33
N ARG A 107 -3.77 -9.34 4.21
CA ARG A 107 -3.72 -8.31 3.16
C ARG A 107 -3.42 -6.94 3.75
N THR A 108 -2.30 -6.82 4.45
CA THR A 108 -1.90 -5.58 5.13
C THR A 108 -0.50 -5.16 4.72
N ILE A 109 -0.35 -3.89 4.35
CA ILE A 109 0.94 -3.24 4.12
C ILE A 109 1.36 -2.52 5.41
N TYR A 110 2.62 -2.67 5.77
CA TYR A 110 3.31 -1.92 6.82
C TYR A 110 4.50 -1.20 6.21
N VAL A 111 4.73 0.05 6.63
CA VAL A 111 6.01 0.73 6.36
C VAL A 111 7.03 0.21 7.35
N ARG A 112 8.23 -0.09 6.85
CA ARG A 112 9.41 -0.41 7.64
C ARG A 112 10.29 0.84 7.70
N HIS A 113 10.82 1.11 8.88
CA HIS A 113 11.74 2.22 9.16
C HIS A 113 13.08 1.63 9.62
#